data_AF-R9IDD4-F1
#
_entry.id   AF-R9IDD4-F1
#
_cell.length_a   1.000
_cell.length_b   1.000
_cell.length_c   1.000
_cell.angle_alpha   90.00
_cell.angle_beta   90.00
_cell.angle_gamma   90.00
#
_symmetry.space_group_name_H-M   'P 1'
#
loop_
_entity.id
_entity.type
_entity.pdbx_description
1 polymer ?
#
loop_
_entity_poly.entity_id
_entity_poly.type
_entity_poly.pdbx_seq_one_letter_code
_entity_poly.pdbx_strand_id
1 'polypeptide(L)'
;MSVICTRCGSTNVACEAIVNPNGNVFKRYTDESFLYGQCENCDTCPELTDPDEVKLDIDRLYREFKSYSDTEPDYADCRIVYKDDGNEHDIKISLKADDKSAAMEESIFYYCDCLSDFKSLAEYGCEDFILVGCYRFGRWTEEELSNNK
;
A
#
# COMPACT_ATOMS: atom_id res chain seq x y z
N MET A 1 12.66 0.25 9.07
CA MET A 1 11.58 -0.52 9.68
C MET A 1 11.03 0.29 10.82
N SER A 2 9.98 1.04 10.52
CA SER A 2 9.25 1.85 11.49
C SER A 2 7.78 1.78 11.11
N VAL A 3 7.03 1.02 11.89
CA VAL A 3 5.57 0.96 11.77
C VAL A 3 5.01 2.34 12.10
N ILE A 4 4.14 2.84 11.23
CA ILE A 4 3.51 4.15 11.36
C ILE A 4 2.00 4.02 11.44
N CYS A 5 1.39 4.99 12.11
CA CYS A 5 -0.04 5.26 12.05
C CYS A 5 -0.43 5.76 10.65
N THR A 6 -1.34 5.05 9.97
CA THR A 6 -1.83 5.45 8.63
C THR A 6 -2.54 6.81 8.64
N ARG A 7 -3.11 7.24 9.77
CA ARG A 7 -3.83 8.53 9.89
C ARG A 7 -2.98 9.76 10.13
N CYS A 8 -1.85 9.64 10.83
CA CYS A 8 -1.04 10.80 11.21
C CYS A 8 0.47 10.64 10.96
N GLY A 9 0.92 9.47 10.51
CA GLY A 9 2.33 9.19 10.22
C GLY A 9 3.21 9.00 11.45
N SER A 10 2.65 9.10 12.66
CA SER A 10 3.42 8.92 13.89
C SER A 10 3.87 7.47 14.08
N THR A 11 5.08 7.29 14.59
CA THR A 11 5.61 6.00 15.06
C THR A 11 5.26 5.73 16.53
N ASN A 12 4.59 6.66 17.21
CA ASN A 12 4.16 6.49 18.60
C ASN A 12 2.84 5.69 18.64
N VAL A 13 2.99 4.40 18.38
CA VAL A 13 1.88 3.44 18.28
C VAL A 13 2.15 2.24 19.18
N ALA A 14 1.08 1.63 19.67
CA ALA A 14 1.12 0.41 20.47
C ALA A 14 0.25 -0.67 19.81
N CYS A 15 0.80 -1.87 19.65
CA CYS A 15 0.11 -3.02 19.09
C CYS A 15 -0.37 -4.00 20.18
N GLU A 16 -1.31 -4.86 19.81
CA GLU A 16 -1.76 -5.95 20.67
C GLU A 16 -0.68 -7.03 20.81
N ALA A 17 -0.65 -7.72 21.96
CA ALA A 17 0.27 -8.81 22.22
C ALA A 17 -0.33 -9.82 23.18
N ILE A 18 0.08 -11.09 23.06
CA ILE A 18 -0.30 -12.12 24.02
C ILE A 18 0.57 -12.00 25.27
N VAL A 19 -0.07 -11.69 26.40
CA VAL A 19 0.58 -11.56 27.72
C VAL A 19 0.02 -12.61 28.66
N ASN A 20 0.88 -13.27 29.44
CA ASN A 20 0.44 -14.10 30.56
C ASN A 20 0.03 -13.20 31.74
N PRO A 21 -1.26 -13.16 32.13
CA PRO A 21 -1.75 -12.23 33.14
C PRO A 21 -1.24 -12.53 34.55
N ASN A 22 -0.90 -13.79 34.86
CA ASN A 22 -0.48 -14.20 36.21
C ASN A 22 0.98 -13.79 36.55
N GLY A 23 1.69 -13.14 35.63
CA GLY A 23 3.03 -12.62 35.87
C GLY A 23 3.40 -11.42 35.00
N ASN A 24 2.44 -10.84 34.28
CA ASN A 24 2.67 -9.76 33.31
C ASN A 24 3.81 -10.07 32.32
N VAL A 25 3.93 -11.35 31.92
CA VAL A 25 5.01 -11.81 31.05
C VAL A 25 4.54 -11.81 29.60
N PHE A 26 5.16 -11.00 28.76
CA PHE A 26 5.01 -11.04 27.31
C PHE A 26 5.30 -12.45 26.77
N LYS A 27 4.44 -12.95 25.89
CA LYS A 27 4.62 -14.27 25.24
C LYS A 27 5.05 -14.13 23.80
N ARG A 28 4.24 -13.44 23.00
CA ARG A 28 4.45 -13.25 21.56
C ARG A 28 3.44 -12.25 21.01
N TYR A 29 3.73 -11.74 19.82
CA TYR A 29 2.75 -11.13 18.94
C TYR A 29 1.91 -12.20 18.25
N THR A 30 0.67 -11.86 17.90
CA THR A 30 -0.16 -12.57 16.92
C THR A 30 0.27 -12.17 15.50
N ASP A 31 -0.21 -12.91 14.52
CA ASP A 31 -0.06 -12.63 13.09
C ASP A 31 -0.62 -11.26 12.67
N GLU A 32 -1.70 -10.80 13.30
CA GLU A 32 -2.34 -9.51 12.97
C GLU A 32 -1.92 -8.36 13.89
N SER A 33 -1.01 -8.60 14.86
CA SER A 33 -0.67 -7.60 15.89
C SER A 33 -0.16 -6.29 15.29
N PHE A 34 0.50 -6.34 14.14
CA PHE A 34 1.07 -5.14 13.51
C PHE A 34 0.16 -4.49 12.46
N LEU A 35 -1.05 -5.02 12.26
CA LEU A 35 -2.03 -4.44 11.33
C LEU A 35 -2.86 -3.34 11.99
N TYR A 36 -3.13 -3.44 13.30
CA TYR A 36 -3.92 -2.45 14.03
C TYR A 36 -3.27 -2.13 15.37
N GLY A 37 -3.48 -0.92 15.86
CA GLY A 37 -2.97 -0.53 17.17
C GLY A 37 -3.45 0.83 17.63
N GLN A 38 -3.18 1.15 18.89
CA GLN A 38 -3.45 2.47 19.46
C GLN A 38 -2.39 3.46 18.98
N CYS A 39 -2.79 4.61 18.45
CA CYS A 39 -1.88 5.72 18.20
C CYS A 39 -2.01 6.76 19.31
N GLU A 40 -0.89 7.07 19.97
CA GLU A 40 -0.85 8.01 21.10
C GLU A 40 -0.88 9.48 20.64
N ASN A 41 -0.68 9.75 19.35
CA ASN A 41 -0.66 11.12 18.81
C ASN A 41 -2.03 11.59 18.33
N CYS A 42 -2.78 10.74 17.63
CA CYS A 42 -4.13 11.07 17.14
C CYS A 42 -5.23 10.47 18.02
N ASP A 43 -4.89 9.69 19.05
CA ASP A 43 -5.81 9.07 20.00
C ASP A 43 -6.90 8.21 19.32
N THR A 44 -6.50 7.52 18.25
CA THR A 44 -7.35 6.58 17.51
C THR A 44 -6.69 5.20 17.44
N CYS A 45 -7.46 4.20 17.03
CA CYS A 45 -6.95 2.85 16.72
C CYS A 45 -6.91 2.61 15.19
N PRO A 46 -5.97 3.21 14.44
CA PRO A 46 -5.93 3.08 13.00
C PRO A 46 -5.31 1.75 12.55
N GLU A 47 -5.44 1.45 11.25
CA GLU A 47 -4.53 0.52 10.58
C GLU A 47 -3.09 1.06 10.70
N LEU A 48 -2.16 0.16 10.92
CA LEU A 48 -0.73 0.43 10.99
C LEU A 48 -0.08 -0.13 9.73
N THR A 49 0.99 0.51 9.27
CA THR A 49 1.74 0.03 8.11
C THR A 49 3.24 0.17 8.36
N ASP A 50 4.03 -0.76 7.86
CA ASP A 50 5.48 -0.59 7.70
C ASP A 50 5.79 -0.20 6.25
N PRO A 51 6.13 1.07 5.97
CA PRO A 51 6.42 1.52 4.62
C PRO A 51 7.58 0.77 3.96
N ASP A 52 8.56 0.32 4.74
CA ASP A 52 9.71 -0.40 4.19
C ASP A 52 9.31 -1.82 3.77
N GLU A 53 8.43 -2.48 4.53
CA GLU A 53 7.88 -3.79 4.17
C GLU A 53 7.06 -3.71 2.88
N VAL A 54 6.16 -2.73 2.77
CA VAL A 54 5.37 -2.51 1.55
C VAL A 54 6.27 -2.26 0.34
N LYS A 55 7.33 -1.45 0.48
CA LYS A 55 8.30 -1.22 -0.61
C LYS A 55 9.08 -2.47 -1.00
N LEU A 56 9.43 -3.32 -0.03
CA LEU A 56 10.10 -4.60 -0.28
C LEU A 56 9.19 -5.57 -1.04
N ASP A 57 7.90 -5.61 -0.71
CA ASP A 57 6.91 -6.41 -1.43
C ASP A 57 6.68 -5.90 -2.85
N ILE A 58 6.60 -4.58 -3.03
CA ILE A 58 6.59 -3.94 -4.36
C ILE A 58 7.80 -4.37 -5.17
N ASP A 59 9.00 -4.32 -4.58
CA ASP A 59 10.24 -4.74 -5.23
C ASP A 59 10.23 -6.22 -5.64
N ARG A 60 9.69 -7.08 -4.76
CA ARG A 60 9.57 -8.51 -5.02
C ARG A 60 8.62 -8.78 -6.18
N LEU A 61 7.42 -8.21 -6.16
CA LEU A 61 6.41 -8.37 -7.20
C LEU A 61 6.89 -7.81 -8.54
N TYR A 62 7.62 -6.69 -8.52
CA TYR A 62 8.19 -6.11 -9.72
C TYR A 62 9.26 -7.04 -10.33
N ARG A 63 10.16 -7.61 -9.52
CA ARG A 63 11.14 -8.61 -10.02
C ARG A 63 10.46 -9.87 -10.57
N GLU A 64 9.40 -10.32 -9.92
CA GLU A 64 8.60 -11.44 -10.40
C GLU A 64 7.99 -11.12 -11.77
N PHE A 65 7.39 -9.94 -11.93
CA PHE A 65 6.89 -9.44 -13.21
C PHE A 65 7.97 -9.42 -14.30
N LYS A 66 9.15 -8.88 -13.99
CA LYS A 66 10.29 -8.82 -14.92
C LYS A 66 10.86 -10.19 -15.26
N SER A 67 10.60 -11.24 -14.48
CA SER A 67 11.09 -12.59 -14.78
C SER A 67 10.39 -13.26 -15.96
N TYR A 68 9.17 -12.81 -16.29
CA TYR A 68 8.38 -13.33 -17.41
C TYR A 68 8.02 -12.25 -18.44
N SER A 69 8.38 -10.99 -18.21
CA SER A 69 8.12 -9.87 -19.13
C SER A 69 9.34 -8.97 -19.32
N ASP A 70 9.72 -8.76 -20.59
CA ASP A 70 10.84 -7.88 -20.94
C ASP A 70 10.48 -6.38 -20.84
N THR A 71 9.19 -6.05 -20.83
CA THR A 71 8.70 -4.68 -20.79
C THR A 71 8.48 -4.17 -19.36
N GLU A 72 8.22 -2.88 -19.20
CA GLU A 72 7.73 -2.33 -17.95
C GLU A 72 6.23 -2.64 -17.76
N PRO A 73 5.76 -2.77 -16.51
CA PRO A 73 4.33 -2.88 -16.22
C PRO A 73 3.61 -1.56 -16.53
N ASP A 74 2.36 -1.65 -16.99
CA ASP A 74 1.55 -0.47 -17.28
C ASP A 74 0.82 0.04 -15.99
N TYR A 75 0.46 -0.87 -15.08
CA TYR A 75 -0.24 -0.56 -13.83
C TYR A 75 0.10 -1.53 -12.69
N ALA A 76 -0.31 -1.18 -11.47
CA ALA A 76 -0.29 -2.03 -10.28
C ALA A 76 -1.68 -2.05 -9.61
N ASP A 77 -2.13 -3.23 -9.19
CA ASP A 77 -3.32 -3.39 -8.34
C ASP A 77 -2.89 -3.39 -6.88
N CYS A 78 -3.51 -2.53 -6.07
CA CYS A 78 -3.02 -2.16 -4.75
C CYS A 78 -4.15 -1.95 -3.74
N ARG A 79 -3.77 -1.87 -2.46
CA ARG A 79 -4.64 -1.47 -1.35
C ARG A 79 -4.16 -0.16 -0.75
N ILE A 80 -5.08 0.77 -0.57
CA ILE A 80 -4.85 2.04 0.14
C ILE A 80 -5.73 2.15 1.37
N VAL A 81 -5.31 3.01 2.30
CA VAL A 81 -6.10 3.49 3.44
C VAL A 81 -6.20 5.01 3.35
N TYR A 82 -7.41 5.56 3.46
CA TYR A 82 -7.60 7.01 3.57
C TYR A 82 -7.24 7.52 4.97
N LYS A 83 -6.58 8.68 5.03
CA LYS A 83 -6.03 9.23 6.29
C LYS A 83 -7.09 9.81 7.22
N ASP A 84 -8.22 10.26 6.68
CA ASP A 84 -9.29 10.93 7.41
C ASP A 84 -10.20 9.94 8.15
N ASP A 85 -10.76 8.96 7.42
CA ASP A 85 -11.74 8.02 7.93
C ASP A 85 -11.18 6.60 8.12
N GLY A 86 -10.00 6.30 7.57
CA GLY A 86 -9.39 4.97 7.64
C GLY A 86 -10.05 3.94 6.72
N ASN A 87 -10.89 4.36 5.77
CA ASN A 87 -11.50 3.45 4.81
C ASN A 87 -10.45 2.87 3.87
N GLU A 88 -10.59 1.56 3.63
CA GLU A 88 -9.72 0.78 2.77
C GLU A 88 -10.33 0.63 1.37
N HIS A 89 -9.50 0.75 0.34
CA HIS A 89 -9.93 0.51 -1.04
C HIS A 89 -8.87 -0.24 -1.84
N ASP A 90 -9.34 -1.22 -2.62
CA ASP A 90 -8.56 -1.79 -3.70
C ASP A 90 -8.63 -0.88 -4.92
N ILE A 91 -7.47 -0.46 -5.40
CA ILE A 91 -7.33 0.53 -6.46
C ILE A 91 -6.35 0.05 -7.52
N LYS A 92 -6.38 0.74 -8.66
CA LYS A 92 -5.40 0.57 -9.72
C LYS A 92 -4.60 1.84 -9.91
N ILE A 93 -3.28 1.72 -9.83
CA ILE A 93 -2.34 2.84 -10.02
C ILE A 93 -1.63 2.65 -11.35
N SER A 94 -1.65 3.66 -12.20
CA SER A 94 -0.85 3.67 -13.42
C SER A 94 0.61 4.03 -13.09
N LEU A 95 1.55 3.30 -13.69
CA LEU A 95 2.99 3.51 -13.45
C LEU A 95 3.65 4.36 -14.54
N LYS A 96 2.86 4.80 -15.52
CA LYS A 96 3.31 5.61 -16.64
C LYS A 96 2.13 6.33 -17.27
N ALA A 97 2.23 7.66 -17.36
CA ALA A 97 1.32 8.45 -18.18
C ALA A 97 1.64 8.26 -19.67
N ASP A 98 0.77 7.57 -20.40
CA ASP A 98 0.82 7.43 -21.86
C ASP A 98 -0.57 7.25 -22.49
N ASP A 99 -0.64 7.08 -23.81
CA ASP A 99 -1.91 6.95 -24.53
C ASP A 99 -2.78 5.78 -24.01
N LYS A 100 -2.16 4.73 -23.45
CA LYS A 100 -2.91 3.62 -22.87
C LYS A 100 -3.53 4.01 -21.54
N SER A 101 -2.77 4.73 -20.70
CA SER A 101 -3.29 5.20 -19.41
C SER A 101 -4.39 6.24 -19.61
N ALA A 102 -4.33 7.04 -20.68
CA ALA A 102 -5.42 7.93 -21.08
C ALA A 102 -6.67 7.16 -21.52
N ALA A 103 -6.51 6.04 -22.25
CA ALA A 103 -7.63 5.19 -22.64
C ALA A 103 -8.28 4.44 -21.45
N MET A 104 -7.60 4.35 -20.30
CA MET A 104 -8.06 3.60 -19.12
C MET A 104 -8.38 4.50 -17.93
N GLU A 105 -8.55 5.82 -18.15
CA GLU A 105 -8.68 6.85 -17.12
C GLU A 105 -9.76 6.54 -16.07
N GLU A 106 -10.94 6.07 -16.49
CA GLU A 106 -12.04 5.74 -15.55
C GLU A 106 -11.70 4.60 -14.59
N SER A 107 -10.72 3.75 -14.94
CA SER A 107 -10.29 2.62 -14.11
C SER A 107 -9.05 2.92 -13.26
N ILE A 108 -8.40 4.07 -13.49
CA ILE A 108 -7.16 4.45 -12.81
C ILE A 108 -7.50 5.40 -11.67
N PHE A 109 -7.03 5.05 -10.48
CA PHE A 109 -7.22 5.88 -9.29
C PHE A 109 -6.16 6.97 -9.18
N TYR A 110 -4.91 6.64 -9.49
CA TYR A 110 -3.77 7.54 -9.34
C TYR A 110 -2.69 7.23 -10.38
N TYR A 111 -1.89 8.24 -10.71
CA TYR A 111 -0.84 8.16 -11.72
C TYR A 111 0.53 8.41 -11.08
N CYS A 112 1.47 7.52 -11.35
CA CYS A 112 2.88 7.68 -11.01
C CYS A 112 3.72 7.76 -12.29
N ASP A 113 4.82 8.50 -12.25
CA ASP A 113 5.73 8.62 -13.39
C ASP A 113 6.78 7.50 -13.41
N CYS A 114 7.08 6.90 -12.25
CA CYS A 114 7.98 5.76 -12.15
C CYS A 114 7.74 4.88 -10.91
N LEU A 115 8.45 3.75 -10.85
CA LEU A 115 8.43 2.83 -9.71
C LEU A 115 8.84 3.50 -8.39
N SER A 116 9.73 4.50 -8.43
CA SER A 116 10.15 5.24 -7.23
C SER A 116 9.02 6.08 -6.66
N ASP A 117 8.27 6.77 -7.53
CA ASP A 117 7.12 7.58 -7.11
C ASP A 117 6.02 6.68 -6.56
N PHE A 118 5.77 5.55 -7.21
CA PHE A 118 4.84 4.54 -6.72
C PHE A 118 5.21 4.04 -5.32
N LYS A 119 6.49 3.71 -5.08
CA LYS A 119 6.97 3.31 -3.75
C LYS A 119 6.85 4.41 -2.69
N SER A 120 6.94 5.67 -3.09
CA SER A 120 6.81 6.79 -2.15
C SER A 120 5.39 6.90 -1.57
N LEU A 121 4.37 6.36 -2.24
CA LEU A 121 3.00 6.31 -1.73
C LEU A 121 2.84 5.44 -0.49
N ALA A 122 3.80 4.54 -0.20
CA ALA A 122 3.82 3.77 1.04
C ALA A 122 4.30 4.59 2.24
N GLU A 123 4.95 5.74 2.02
CA GLU A 123 5.35 6.64 3.08
C GLU A 123 4.20 7.59 3.47
N TYR A 124 4.28 8.15 4.67
CA TYR A 124 3.34 9.20 5.07
C TYR A 124 3.64 10.51 4.34
N GLY A 125 3.09 10.66 3.13
CA GLY A 125 3.24 11.83 2.27
C GLY A 125 2.13 12.88 2.42
N CYS A 126 2.01 13.74 1.42
CA CYS A 126 0.99 14.80 1.36
C CYS A 126 -0.36 14.35 0.79
N GLU A 127 -0.43 13.17 0.18
CA GLU A 127 -1.68 12.62 -0.36
C GLU A 127 -2.70 12.33 0.75
N ASP A 128 -3.98 12.28 0.42
CA ASP A 128 -5.04 11.99 1.40
C ASP A 128 -5.15 10.50 1.77
N PHE A 129 -4.32 9.65 1.14
CA PHE A 129 -4.25 8.21 1.36
C PHE A 129 -2.81 7.74 1.59
N ILE A 130 -2.67 6.48 2.01
CA ILE A 130 -1.40 5.77 2.11
C ILE A 130 -1.52 4.39 1.47
N LEU A 131 -0.49 4.00 0.71
CA LEU A 131 -0.39 2.67 0.09
C LEU A 131 0.03 1.65 1.15
N VAL A 132 -0.86 0.72 1.49
CA VAL A 132 -0.61 -0.30 2.54
C VAL A 132 -0.36 -1.69 1.95
N GLY A 133 -0.51 -1.87 0.64
CA GLY A 133 -0.23 -3.14 -0.02
C GLY A 133 -0.23 -3.06 -1.54
N CYS A 134 0.51 -3.97 -2.17
CA CYS A 134 0.52 -4.20 -3.61
C CYS A 134 0.26 -5.68 -3.87
N TYR A 135 -0.66 -6.00 -4.78
CA TYR A 135 -1.05 -7.37 -5.06
C TYR A 135 -0.36 -7.92 -6.30
N ARG A 136 -0.28 -7.12 -7.37
CA ARG A 136 0.34 -7.52 -8.63
C ARG A 136 0.65 -6.33 -9.54
N PHE A 137 1.54 -6.59 -10.49
CA PHE A 137 1.76 -5.74 -11.66
C PHE A 137 1.06 -6.31 -12.88
N GLY A 138 0.60 -5.42 -13.76
CA GLY A 138 -0.15 -5.79 -14.96
C GLY A 138 0.20 -4.96 -16.18
N ARG A 139 -0.26 -5.44 -17.32
CA ARG A 139 -0.25 -4.70 -18.60
C ARG A 139 -1.65 -4.64 -19.15
N TRP A 140 -1.93 -3.58 -19.88
CA TRP A 140 -3.17 -3.44 -20.61
C TRP A 140 -3.16 -4.40 -21.79
N THR A 141 -4.22 -5.17 -21.93
CA THR A 141 -4.48 -5.97 -23.13
C THR A 141 -5.08 -5.08 -24.23
N GLU A 142 -4.90 -5.47 -25.49
CA GLU A 142 -5.52 -4.76 -26.62
C GLU A 142 -7.05 -4.76 -26.52
N GLU A 143 -7.64 -5.82 -25.96
CA GLU A 143 -9.07 -5.93 -25.72
C GLU A 143 -9.55 -4.87 -24.71
N GLU A 144 -8.87 -4.72 -23.57
CA GLU A 144 -9.19 -3.69 -22.56
C GLU A 144 -9.11 -2.28 -23.16
N LEU A 145 -8.08 -2.00 -23.95
CA LEU A 145 -7.90 -0.69 -24.59
C LEU A 145 -8.94 -0.42 -25.69
N SER A 146 -9.49 -1.47 -26.31
CA SER A 146 -10.53 -1.34 -27.32
C SER A 146 -11.92 -1.14 -26.74
N ASN A 147 -12.20 -1.73 -25.56
CA ASN A 147 -13.49 -1.65 -24.89
C ASN A 147 -13.72 -0.31 -24.16
N ASN A 148 -12.65 0.45 -23.89
CA ASN A 148 -12.70 1.77 -23.22
C ASN A 148 -12.58 2.96 -24.20
N LYS A 149 -12.77 2.74 -25.51
CA LYS A 149 -12.80 3.80 -26.54
C LYS A 149 -14.21 4.24 -26.91
#